data_AF-A0A377Z6A8-F1
#
_entry.id   AF-A0A377Z6A8-F1
#
_cell.length_a   1.000
_cell.length_b   1.000
_cell.length_c   1.000
_cell.angle_alpha   90.00
_cell.angle_beta   90.00
_cell.angle_gamma   90.00
#
_symmetry.space_group_name_H-M   'P 1'
#
loop_
_entity.id
_entity.type
_entity.pdbx_description
1 polymer ?
#
loop_
_entity_poly.entity_id
_entity_poly.type
_entity_poly.pdbx_seq_one_letter_code
_entity_poly.pdbx_strand_id
1 'polypeptide(L)'
;MNTDAIESMVRDVLSRMNSLQDGVTPAPAAPTNDTVRQPKVSDYPLATCHPEWVKTATNKTLDDLTLENVLSDRVTAQDMRITPETLRMQAAIAQDAGRDRLAMNFERAAELTAVPDDRILEIYNALRPYRSTQAELLAIADDLEHRYQARLCAAFVREAAGLYIERKKLKGDD
;
A
#
# COMPACT_ATOMS: atom_id res chain seq x y z
N MET A 1 -31.25 -16.99 -10.03
CA MET A 1 -29.78 -17.10 -10.07
C MET A 1 -29.38 -17.89 -8.84
N ASN A 2 -28.75 -19.07 -9.01
CA ASN A 2 -28.42 -19.97 -7.90
C ASN A 2 -27.31 -19.37 -7.04
N THR A 3 -27.63 -19.05 -5.78
CA THR A 3 -26.68 -18.53 -4.79
C THR A 3 -25.47 -19.44 -4.64
N ASP A 4 -25.68 -20.76 -4.64
CA ASP A 4 -24.63 -21.78 -4.54
C ASP A 4 -23.64 -21.75 -5.70
N ALA A 5 -24.10 -21.41 -6.91
CA ALA A 5 -23.24 -21.31 -8.09
C ALA A 5 -22.37 -20.05 -8.04
N ILE A 6 -22.90 -18.95 -7.49
CA ILE A 6 -22.13 -17.71 -7.28
C ILE A 6 -21.09 -17.93 -6.18
N GLU A 7 -21.47 -18.57 -5.07
CA GLU A 7 -20.52 -18.88 -3.98
C GLU A 7 -19.38 -19.80 -4.42
N SER A 8 -19.68 -20.84 -5.21
CA SER A 8 -18.65 -21.72 -5.79
C SER A 8 -17.72 -20.93 -6.71
N MET A 9 -18.27 -20.07 -7.58
CA MET A 9 -17.48 -19.27 -8.50
C MET A 9 -16.59 -18.26 -7.78
N VAL A 10 -17.11 -17.61 -6.73
CA VAL A 10 -16.32 -16.70 -5.88
C VAL A 10 -15.20 -17.46 -5.16
N ARG A 11 -15.47 -18.66 -4.63
CA ARG A 11 -14.44 -19.48 -3.97
C ARG A 11 -13.34 -19.89 -4.93
N ASP A 12 -13.70 -20.31 -6.14
CA ASP A 12 -12.74 -20.70 -7.17
C ASP A 12 -11.89 -19.51 -7.63
N VAL A 13 -12.50 -18.34 -7.78
CA VAL A 13 -11.79 -17.09 -8.10
C VAL A 13 -10.80 -16.72 -6.99
N LEU A 14 -11.22 -16.73 -5.73
CA LEU A 14 -10.35 -16.43 -4.60
C LEU A 14 -9.20 -17.43 -4.46
N SER A 15 -9.48 -18.72 -4.67
CA SER A 15 -8.44 -19.76 -4.65
C SER A 15 -7.42 -19.56 -5.77
N ARG A 16 -7.87 -19.25 -6.99
CA ARG A 16 -6.98 -18.95 -8.13
C ARG A 16 -6.12 -17.72 -7.88
N MET A 17 -6.74 -16.64 -7.39
CA MET A 17 -6.02 -15.39 -7.07
C MET A 17 -4.92 -15.61 -6.04
N ASN A 18 -5.17 -16.45 -5.01
CA ASN A 18 -4.18 -16.77 -3.99
C ASN A 18 -3.06 -17.68 -4.54
N SER A 19 -3.36 -18.60 -5.46
CA SER A 19 -2.35 -19.47 -6.07
C SER A 19 -1.41 -18.76 -7.05
N LEU A 20 -1.85 -17.66 -7.66
CA LEU A 20 -1.05 -16.83 -8.58
C LEU A 20 -0.11 -15.86 -7.84
N GLN A 21 -0.09 -15.90 -6.51
CA GLN A 21 0.76 -15.05 -5.68
C GLN A 21 2.21 -15.58 -5.58
N ASP A 22 2.40 -16.88 -5.80
CA ASP A 22 3.70 -17.55 -5.74
C ASP A 22 4.44 -17.42 -7.10
N GLY A 23 5.28 -16.40 -7.25
CA GLY A 23 6.44 -16.56 -8.16
C GLY A 23 7.10 -15.34 -8.80
N VAL A 24 6.48 -14.16 -8.88
CA VAL A 24 7.16 -13.00 -9.50
C VAL A 24 6.64 -11.71 -8.90
N THR A 25 7.45 -11.00 -8.12
CA THR A 25 7.21 -9.57 -7.85
C THR A 25 7.52 -8.82 -9.14
N PRO A 26 6.54 -8.23 -9.84
CA PRO A 26 6.85 -7.40 -11.01
C PRO A 26 7.63 -6.21 -10.49
N ALA A 27 8.66 -5.80 -11.23
CA ALA A 27 9.33 -4.55 -10.97
C ALA A 27 8.28 -3.43 -10.93
N PRO A 28 8.34 -2.49 -9.97
CA PRO A 28 7.44 -1.35 -9.94
C PRO A 28 7.47 -0.67 -11.31
N ALA A 29 6.29 -0.43 -11.89
CA ALA A 29 6.20 0.35 -13.11
C ALA A 29 6.93 1.68 -12.90
N ALA A 30 7.78 2.05 -13.86
CA ALA A 30 8.50 3.31 -13.82
C ALA A 30 7.52 4.46 -13.56
N PRO A 31 7.90 5.47 -12.76
CA PRO A 31 7.02 6.59 -12.44
C PRO A 31 6.57 7.22 -13.76
N THR A 32 5.28 7.08 -14.08
CA THR A 32 4.69 7.80 -15.19
C THR A 32 4.76 9.29 -14.83
N ASN A 33 5.29 10.10 -15.74
CA ASN A 33 5.39 11.57 -15.68
C ASN A 33 4.01 12.28 -15.63
N ASP A 34 3.01 11.66 -15.02
CA ASP A 34 1.75 12.30 -14.72
C ASP A 34 2.03 13.38 -13.67
N THR A 35 2.05 14.63 -14.13
CA THR A 35 1.93 15.84 -13.32
C THR A 35 1.11 15.55 -12.07
N VAL A 36 1.70 15.79 -10.88
CA VAL A 36 1.08 15.52 -9.58
C VAL A 36 -0.33 16.11 -9.56
N ARG A 37 -1.35 15.24 -9.73
CA ARG A 37 -2.75 15.65 -9.71
C ARG A 37 -3.10 16.09 -8.30
N GLN A 38 -3.78 17.22 -8.17
CA GLN A 38 -4.23 17.79 -6.89
C GLN A 38 -5.76 17.84 -6.85
N PRO A 39 -6.43 16.68 -6.72
CA PRO A 39 -7.89 16.60 -6.66
C PRO A 39 -8.46 17.25 -5.40
N LYS A 40 -9.69 17.74 -5.52
CA LYS A 40 -10.45 18.39 -4.45
C LYS A 40 -11.59 17.51 -3.96
N VAL A 41 -12.29 17.95 -2.91
CA VAL A 41 -13.49 17.28 -2.40
C VAL A 41 -14.56 17.07 -3.49
N SER A 42 -14.66 17.97 -4.47
CA SER A 42 -15.59 17.85 -5.61
C SER A 42 -15.27 16.70 -6.57
N ASP A 43 -14.03 16.18 -6.54
CA ASP A 43 -13.57 15.08 -7.38
C ASP A 43 -13.80 13.71 -6.72
N TYR A 44 -14.28 13.70 -5.48
CA TYR A 44 -14.62 12.49 -4.74
C TYR A 44 -16.10 12.12 -4.91
N PRO A 45 -16.45 10.82 -5.10
CA PRO A 45 -15.56 9.65 -5.15
C PRO A 45 -14.88 9.46 -6.52
N LEU A 46 -13.56 9.19 -6.52
CA LEU A 46 -12.78 9.02 -7.75
C LEU A 46 -13.36 7.95 -8.69
N ALA A 47 -13.89 6.84 -8.15
CA ALA A 47 -14.46 5.77 -8.96
C ALA A 47 -15.69 6.19 -9.79
N THR A 48 -16.38 7.26 -9.40
CA THR A 48 -17.57 7.76 -10.10
C THR A 48 -17.26 9.04 -10.88
N CYS A 49 -16.52 9.96 -10.26
CA CYS A 49 -16.23 11.27 -10.84
C CYS A 49 -15.13 11.21 -11.90
N HIS A 50 -14.07 10.43 -11.64
CA HIS A 50 -12.87 10.35 -12.48
C HIS A 50 -12.27 8.92 -12.48
N PRO A 51 -13.03 7.89 -12.90
CA PRO A 51 -12.57 6.49 -12.89
C PRO A 51 -11.29 6.28 -13.71
N GLU A 52 -11.06 7.10 -14.73
CA GLU A 52 -9.87 7.06 -15.58
C GLU A 52 -8.58 7.47 -14.86
N TRP A 53 -8.68 8.16 -13.71
CA TRP A 53 -7.52 8.47 -12.88
C TRP A 53 -7.06 7.27 -12.04
N VAL A 54 -7.94 6.29 -11.80
CA VAL A 54 -7.64 5.12 -10.98
C VAL A 54 -7.03 4.04 -11.87
N LYS A 55 -5.73 3.81 -11.68
CA LYS A 55 -4.97 2.76 -12.37
C LYS A 55 -4.33 1.83 -11.35
N THR A 56 -4.19 0.57 -11.76
CA THR A 56 -3.43 -0.46 -11.03
C THR A 56 -1.94 -0.31 -11.30
N ALA A 57 -1.09 -1.02 -10.54
CA ALA A 57 0.36 -1.00 -10.73
C ALA A 57 0.81 -1.47 -12.13
N THR A 58 -0.02 -2.24 -12.83
CA THR A 58 0.21 -2.72 -14.20
C THR A 58 -0.56 -1.91 -15.26
N ASN A 59 -1.01 -0.71 -14.89
CA ASN A 59 -1.72 0.24 -15.74
C ASN A 59 -3.10 -0.24 -16.26
N LYS A 60 -3.70 -1.23 -15.60
CA LYS A 60 -5.10 -1.63 -15.85
C LYS A 60 -6.07 -0.64 -15.22
N THR A 61 -7.25 -0.54 -15.81
CA THR A 61 -8.37 0.30 -15.39
C THR A 61 -9.35 -0.46 -14.49
N LEU A 62 -10.31 0.24 -13.89
CA LEU A 62 -11.39 -0.41 -13.14
C LEU A 62 -12.25 -1.33 -14.04
N ASP A 63 -12.45 -0.96 -15.31
CA ASP A 63 -13.23 -1.75 -16.27
C ASP A 63 -12.51 -3.03 -16.70
N ASP A 64 -11.18 -3.11 -16.54
CA ASP A 64 -10.43 -4.34 -16.79
C ASP A 64 -10.65 -5.39 -15.70
N LEU A 65 -11.13 -5.00 -14.51
CA LEU A 65 -11.31 -5.88 -13.36
C LEU A 65 -12.63 -6.66 -13.45
N THR A 66 -12.74 -7.53 -14.45
CA THR A 66 -13.91 -8.38 -14.70
C THR A 66 -13.66 -9.84 -14.31
N LEU A 67 -14.74 -10.58 -14.03
CA LEU A 67 -14.66 -12.03 -13.78
C LEU A 67 -14.01 -12.79 -14.94
N GLU A 68 -14.30 -12.41 -16.19
CA GLU A 68 -13.69 -13.03 -17.37
C GLU A 68 -12.17 -12.84 -17.39
N ASN A 69 -11.70 -11.62 -17.11
CA ASN A 69 -10.28 -11.32 -17.11
C ASN A 69 -9.54 -12.02 -15.97
N VAL A 70 -10.21 -12.25 -14.83
CA VAL A 70 -9.65 -13.05 -13.74
C VAL A 70 -9.60 -14.55 -14.10
N LEU A 71 -10.67 -15.10 -14.69
CA LEU A 71 -10.71 -16.51 -15.09
C LEU A 71 -9.72 -16.86 -16.22
N SER A 72 -9.36 -15.88 -17.03
CA SER A 72 -8.40 -15.99 -18.14
C SER A 72 -6.97 -15.57 -17.76
N ASP A 73 -6.68 -15.35 -16.47
CA ASP A 73 -5.38 -14.91 -15.94
C ASP A 73 -4.86 -13.59 -16.54
N ARG A 74 -5.73 -12.81 -17.20
CA ARG A 74 -5.42 -11.45 -17.68
C ARG A 74 -5.41 -10.42 -16.56
N VAL A 75 -6.08 -10.71 -15.44
CA VAL A 75 -6.04 -9.96 -14.18
C VAL A 75 -5.65 -10.93 -13.08
N THR A 76 -4.59 -10.58 -12.36
CA THR A 76 -4.04 -11.34 -11.24
C THR A 76 -4.20 -10.57 -9.93
N ALA A 77 -3.88 -11.19 -8.79
CA ALA A 77 -3.93 -10.53 -7.49
C ALA A 77 -3.01 -9.28 -7.40
N GLN A 78 -1.91 -9.26 -8.16
CA GLN A 78 -0.97 -8.13 -8.18
C GLN A 78 -1.55 -6.91 -8.89
N ASP A 79 -2.44 -7.13 -9.85
CA ASP A 79 -3.18 -6.07 -10.52
C ASP A 79 -4.22 -5.44 -9.58
N MET A 80 -4.67 -6.16 -8.55
CA MET A 80 -5.66 -5.68 -7.58
C MET A 80 -5.04 -4.95 -6.38
N ARG A 81 -3.86 -4.34 -6.57
CA ARG A 81 -3.22 -3.49 -5.56
C ARG A 81 -3.39 -2.00 -5.91
N ILE A 82 -3.70 -1.21 -4.88
CA ILE A 82 -3.79 0.25 -5.00
C ILE A 82 -2.40 0.84 -5.31
N THR A 83 -2.39 1.89 -6.12
CA THR A 83 -1.16 2.58 -6.52
C THR A 83 -0.81 3.74 -5.57
N PRO A 84 0.49 4.09 -5.46
CA PRO A 84 0.90 5.26 -4.70
C PRO A 84 0.26 6.55 -5.23
N GLU A 85 0.03 6.66 -6.54
CA GLU A 85 -0.65 7.80 -7.18
C GLU A 85 -2.09 7.95 -6.68
N THR A 86 -2.82 6.83 -6.59
CA THR A 86 -4.20 6.84 -6.07
C THR A 86 -4.24 7.27 -4.60
N LEU A 87 -3.29 6.81 -3.78
CA LEU A 87 -3.20 7.21 -2.38
C LEU A 87 -2.84 8.69 -2.21
N ARG A 88 -1.95 9.25 -3.05
CA ARG A 88 -1.64 10.70 -3.04
C ARG A 88 -2.82 11.55 -3.49
N MET A 89 -3.60 11.08 -4.47
CA MET A 89 -4.87 11.72 -4.84
C MET A 89 -5.85 11.73 -3.66
N GLN A 90 -5.99 10.61 -2.94
CA GLN A 90 -6.81 10.57 -1.73
C GLN A 90 -6.23 11.45 -0.60
N ALA A 91 -4.91 11.60 -0.51
CA ALA A 91 -4.27 12.53 0.42
C ALA A 91 -4.64 13.99 0.12
N ALA A 92 -4.59 14.41 -1.15
CA ALA A 92 -5.00 15.74 -1.58
C ALA A 92 -6.49 16.02 -1.29
N ILE A 93 -7.38 15.06 -1.58
CA ILE A 93 -8.81 15.16 -1.24
C ILE A 93 -9.00 15.29 0.28
N ALA A 94 -8.28 14.50 1.07
CA ALA A 94 -8.35 14.56 2.53
C ALA A 94 -7.87 15.90 3.08
N GLN A 95 -6.82 16.48 2.49
CA GLN A 95 -6.32 17.80 2.85
C GLN A 95 -7.32 18.91 2.51
N ASP A 96 -7.91 18.89 1.31
CA ASP A 96 -8.96 19.84 0.89
C ASP A 96 -10.22 19.73 1.78
N ALA A 97 -10.52 18.53 2.30
CA ALA A 97 -11.56 18.30 3.30
C ALA A 97 -11.20 18.76 4.73
N GLY A 98 -10.01 19.35 4.95
CA GLY A 98 -9.53 19.79 6.26
C GLY A 98 -9.08 18.64 7.19
N ARG A 99 -8.64 17.50 6.64
CA ARG A 99 -8.22 16.31 7.39
C ARG A 99 -6.72 16.01 7.22
N ASP A 100 -5.87 16.94 7.65
CA ASP A 100 -4.41 16.87 7.45
C ASP A 100 -3.75 15.58 7.97
N ARG A 101 -4.20 15.07 9.12
CA ARG A 101 -3.64 13.82 9.69
C ARG A 101 -4.00 12.59 8.87
N LEU A 102 -5.17 12.60 8.24
CA LEU A 102 -5.56 11.55 7.31
C LEU A 102 -4.76 11.65 6.00
N ALA A 103 -4.55 12.87 5.49
CA ALA A 103 -3.69 13.10 4.33
C ALA A 103 -2.26 12.59 4.58
N MET A 104 -1.66 12.94 5.73
CA MET A 104 -0.34 12.44 6.15
C MET A 104 -0.30 10.91 6.27
N ASN A 105 -1.41 10.29 6.70
CA ASN A 105 -1.51 8.84 6.74
C ASN A 105 -1.51 8.21 5.34
N PHE A 106 -2.25 8.80 4.39
CA PHE A 106 -2.25 8.34 3.00
C PHE A 106 -0.91 8.54 2.31
N GLU A 107 -0.18 9.62 2.60
CA GLU A 107 1.19 9.81 2.08
C GLU A 107 2.14 8.71 2.55
N ARG A 108 2.12 8.35 3.84
CA ARG A 108 2.90 7.21 4.34
C ARG A 108 2.45 5.89 3.70
N ALA A 109 1.14 5.68 3.54
CA ALA A 109 0.63 4.50 2.86
C ALA A 109 1.10 4.43 1.41
N ALA A 110 1.18 5.56 0.70
CA ALA A 110 1.68 5.63 -0.66
C ALA A 110 3.14 5.16 -0.73
N GLU A 111 4.01 5.61 0.18
CA GLU A 111 5.39 5.11 0.26
C GLU A 111 5.45 3.60 0.52
N LEU A 112 4.58 3.07 1.38
CA LEU A 112 4.56 1.65 1.73
C LEU A 112 4.05 0.73 0.61
N THR A 113 3.44 1.24 -0.45
CA THR A 113 3.04 0.41 -1.62
C THR A 113 4.24 -0.25 -2.32
N ALA A 114 5.45 0.32 -2.19
CA ALA A 114 6.67 -0.24 -2.75
C ALA A 114 7.28 -1.36 -1.89
N VAL A 115 6.80 -1.52 -0.65
CA VAL A 115 7.34 -2.48 0.32
C VAL A 115 6.55 -3.79 0.22
N PRO A 116 7.22 -4.94 0.04
CA PRO A 116 6.56 -6.25 0.00
C PRO A 116 5.77 -6.59 1.28
N ASP A 117 4.70 -7.37 1.14
CA ASP A 117 3.75 -7.68 2.23
C ASP A 117 4.44 -8.36 3.44
N ASP A 118 5.37 -9.29 3.19
CA ASP A 118 6.19 -9.94 4.22
C ASP A 118 7.07 -8.93 4.96
N ARG A 119 7.72 -8.03 4.21
CA ARG A 119 8.55 -6.98 4.78
C ARG A 119 7.75 -5.96 5.58
N ILE A 120 6.51 -5.64 5.19
CA ILE A 120 5.60 -4.82 5.99
C ILE A 120 5.34 -5.47 7.36
N LEU A 121 5.08 -6.79 7.39
CA LEU A 121 4.84 -7.51 8.63
C LEU A 121 6.09 -7.57 9.52
N GLU A 122 7.28 -7.72 8.94
CA GLU A 122 8.55 -7.66 9.68
C GLU A 122 8.74 -6.31 10.37
N ILE A 123 8.56 -5.21 9.63
CA ILE A 123 8.72 -3.84 10.16
C ILE A 123 7.68 -3.57 11.26
N TYR A 124 6.42 -3.97 11.03
CA TYR A 124 5.36 -3.85 12.04
C TYR A 124 5.73 -4.60 13.33
N ASN A 125 6.20 -5.84 13.20
CA ASN A 125 6.61 -6.63 14.36
C ASN A 125 7.84 -6.02 15.06
N ALA A 126 8.80 -5.49 14.31
CA ALA A 126 9.98 -4.82 14.85
C ALA A 126 9.62 -3.58 15.70
N LEU A 127 8.56 -2.86 15.33
CA LEU A 127 8.06 -1.70 16.08
C LEU A 127 7.22 -2.09 17.31
N ARG A 128 6.90 -3.37 17.54
CA ARG A 128 6.20 -3.76 18.77
C ARG A 128 7.13 -3.66 19.98
N PRO A 129 6.60 -3.40 21.18
CA PRO A 129 7.42 -3.30 22.39
C PRO A 129 8.35 -4.51 22.57
N TYR A 130 9.60 -4.22 22.95
CA TYR A 130 10.62 -5.20 23.33
C TYR A 130 11.11 -6.12 22.19
N ARG A 131 10.82 -5.78 20.93
CA ARG A 131 11.21 -6.61 19.78
C ARG A 131 12.58 -6.27 19.22
N SER A 132 12.90 -4.98 19.19
CA SER A 132 14.08 -4.48 18.49
C SER A 132 14.98 -3.68 19.41
N THR A 133 16.26 -3.71 19.10
CA THR A 133 17.26 -2.75 19.57
C THR A 133 17.15 -1.45 18.77
N GLN A 134 17.75 -0.37 19.27
CA GLN A 134 17.79 0.89 18.54
C GLN A 134 18.47 0.74 17.18
N ALA A 135 19.59 -0.01 17.11
CA ALA A 135 20.34 -0.22 15.88
C ALA A 135 19.52 -0.94 14.81
N GLU A 136 18.72 -1.94 15.21
CA GLU A 136 17.81 -2.64 14.28
C GLU A 136 16.73 -1.69 13.72
N LEU A 137 16.16 -0.81 14.55
CA LEU A 137 15.18 0.18 14.09
C LEU A 137 15.80 1.22 13.14
N LEU A 138 17.02 1.69 13.43
CA LEU A 138 17.73 2.60 12.53
C LEU A 138 18.07 1.93 11.19
N ALA A 139 18.46 0.66 11.21
CA ALA A 139 18.70 -0.11 9.98
C ALA A 139 17.41 -0.28 9.16
N ILE A 140 16.26 -0.49 9.81
CA ILE A 140 14.96 -0.51 9.12
C ILE A 140 14.64 0.85 8.49
N ALA A 141 14.91 1.96 9.19
CA ALA A 141 14.68 3.28 8.64
C ALA A 141 15.57 3.56 7.42
N ASP A 142 16.84 3.16 7.46
CA ASP A 142 17.77 3.32 6.34
C ASP A 142 17.36 2.45 5.14
N ASP A 143 16.88 1.22 5.38
CA ASP A 143 16.31 0.35 4.34
C ASP A 143 15.07 0.99 3.68
N LEU A 144 14.14 1.51 4.49
CA LEU A 144 12.96 2.25 4.01
C LEU A 144 13.33 3.44 3.12
N GLU A 145 14.28 4.27 3.56
CA GLU A 145 14.69 5.46 2.83
C GLU A 145 15.46 5.14 1.55
N HIS A 146 16.42 4.22 1.60
CA HIS A 146 17.32 4.00 0.47
C HIS A 146 16.79 2.98 -0.54
N ARG A 147 16.18 1.88 -0.09
CA ARG A 147 15.67 0.83 -0.98
C ARG A 147 14.31 1.17 -1.57
N TYR A 148 13.40 1.73 -0.75
CA TYR A 148 12.00 1.96 -1.14
C TYR A 148 11.66 3.45 -1.30
N GLN A 149 12.60 4.36 -1.05
CA GLN A 149 12.39 5.82 -1.10
C GLN A 149 11.26 6.29 -0.17
N ALA A 150 10.98 5.53 0.90
CA ALA A 150 9.94 5.77 1.88
C ALA A 150 10.43 6.71 2.99
N ARG A 151 10.65 7.97 2.65
CA ARG A 151 11.28 8.98 3.52
C ARG A 151 10.42 9.34 4.73
N LEU A 152 9.11 9.49 4.56
CA LEU A 152 8.20 9.79 5.67
C LEU A 152 8.14 8.61 6.65
N CYS A 153 8.09 7.39 6.13
CA CYS A 153 8.10 6.18 6.95
C CYS A 153 9.45 5.98 7.65
N ALA A 154 10.57 6.21 6.97
CA ALA A 154 11.90 6.16 7.56
C ALA A 154 12.04 7.16 8.72
N ALA A 155 11.62 8.41 8.51
CA ALA A 155 11.62 9.43 9.57
C ALA A 155 10.75 9.01 10.78
N PHE A 156 9.57 8.44 10.53
CA PHE A 156 8.70 7.91 11.58
C PHE A 156 9.34 6.77 12.38
N VAL A 157 10.07 5.87 11.72
CA VAL A 157 10.81 4.80 12.41
C VAL A 157 11.99 5.35 13.21
N ARG A 158 12.72 6.36 12.71
CA ARG A 158 13.80 7.03 13.46
C ARG A 158 13.28 7.74 14.71
N GLU A 159 12.14 8.43 14.60
CA GLU A 159 11.46 9.03 15.74
C GLU A 159 11.10 7.97 16.79
N ALA A 160 10.51 6.85 16.36
CA ALA A 160 10.21 5.73 17.25
C ALA A 160 11.48 5.19 17.94
N ALA A 161 12.58 5.02 17.20
CA ALA A 161 13.85 4.55 17.77
C ALA A 161 14.38 5.47 18.89
N GLY A 162 14.28 6.79 18.71
CA GLY A 162 14.64 7.76 19.75
C GLY A 162 13.74 7.65 20.98
N LEU A 163 12.42 7.65 20.78
CA LEU A 163 11.44 7.56 21.86
C LEU A 163 11.50 6.22 22.61
N TYR A 164 11.86 5.12 21.95
CA TYR A 164 11.89 3.80 22.58
C TYR A 164 13.01 3.68 23.61
N ILE A 165 14.11 4.41 23.44
CA ILE A 165 15.16 4.53 24.46
C ILE A 165 14.62 5.26 25.67
N GLU A 166 14.04 6.45 25.47
CA GLU A 166 13.53 7.29 26.55
C GLU A 166 12.41 6.60 27.35
N ARG A 167 11.59 5.81 26.66
CA ARG A 167 10.40 5.16 27.21
C ARG A 167 10.60 3.69 27.57
N LYS A 168 11.82 3.16 27.45
CA LYS A 168 12.18 1.77 27.76
C LYS A 168 11.28 0.76 27.05
N LYS A 169 11.31 0.78 25.72
CA LYS A 169 10.53 -0.11 24.84
C LYS A 169 11.40 -0.91 23.88
N LEU A 170 12.72 -0.84 24.03
CA LEU A 170 13.64 -1.65 23.26
C LEU A 170 13.71 -3.07 23.83
N LYS A 171 14.30 -3.98 23.06
CA LYS A 171 14.55 -5.35 23.50
C LYS A 171 15.39 -5.37 24.79
N GLY A 172 14.89 -6.06 25.81
CA GLY A 172 15.53 -6.16 27.14
C GLY A 172 15.10 -5.10 28.15
N ASP A 173 14.16 -4.22 27.80
CA ASP A 173 13.54 -3.23 28.71
C ASP A 173 12.22 -3.72 29.36
N ASP A 174 11.88 -5.01 29.20
CA ASP A 174 10.65 -5.63 29.69
C ASP A 174 10.59 -5.87 31.22
#